data_AF-A0AAD9W8Q0-F1
#
_entry.id   AF-A0AAD9W8Q0-F1
#
_cell.length_a   1.000
_cell.length_b   1.000
_cell.length_c   1.000
_cell.angle_alpha   90.00
_cell.angle_beta   90.00
_cell.angle_gamma   90.00
#
_symmetry.space_group_name_H-M   'P 1'
#
loop_
_entity.id
_entity.type
_entity.pdbx_description
1 polymer ?
#
loop_
_entity_poly.entity_id
_entity_poly.type
_entity_poly.pdbx_seq_one_letter_code
_entity_poly.pdbx_strand_id
1 'polypeptide(L)'
;MESSLTSFGRKPSDLGNVLMRVALTNNSSSATAVLRSLLALSSLHRYGVQAQAIELKILSLEALAQASCSKSSLSSSEVIQHIAAGMLLCSFESSCTSGQWAYYIAGVKKLLSVCSLQRPHENDDFAALMDWLYYHDVMTRFTLRHWHGEVISSPSTVWREVYILQPPALSLRRSCISRQPSSASALPELLSEFCNALPVPSSEIATKEGLEDHKGFLRILDWRTRTVPVFLEPDENPEMTTIVELYRLAILVYMNRVSENILDQAARIQGYIDQAFTLFSRLTSCERQFPIFILGCEARTDDQRATIMGLISRTEIKMSSRSFNHITLLLHAVWAQDDLADGELNYSRKLTSIISLCNIAPSLV
;
A
#
# COMPACT_ATOMS: atom_id res chain seq x y z
N MET A 1 8.26 -12.56 -11.55
CA MET A 1 7.10 -12.69 -10.65
C MET A 1 7.44 -12.23 -9.24
N GLU A 2 8.61 -12.54 -8.67
CA GLU A 2 8.91 -12.12 -7.29
C GLU A 2 8.87 -10.59 -7.10
N SER A 3 9.37 -9.79 -8.06
CA SER A 3 9.24 -8.31 -8.08
C SER A 3 7.80 -7.77 -8.26
N SER A 4 6.84 -8.63 -8.61
CA SER A 4 5.43 -8.21 -8.78
C SER A 4 4.65 -8.14 -7.49
N LEU A 5 5.14 -8.81 -6.44
CA LEU A 5 4.43 -9.03 -5.20
C LEU A 5 4.89 -7.98 -4.19
N THR A 6 4.27 -6.79 -4.21
CA THR A 6 4.65 -5.76 -3.23
C THR A 6 4.14 -6.11 -1.84
N SER A 7 5.03 -6.68 -1.05
CA SER A 7 4.92 -6.87 0.39
C SER A 7 5.82 -5.90 1.14
N PHE A 8 5.45 -5.56 2.37
CA PHE A 8 6.29 -4.78 3.27
C PHE A 8 6.83 -5.66 4.38
N GLY A 9 8.14 -5.59 4.65
CA GLY A 9 8.76 -6.34 5.74
C GLY A 9 8.90 -7.86 5.53
N ARG A 10 8.69 -8.38 4.32
CA ARG A 10 8.96 -9.78 3.92
C ARG A 10 9.65 -9.85 2.56
N LYS A 11 10.54 -10.84 2.37
CA LYS A 11 11.17 -11.12 1.06
C LYS A 11 10.07 -11.55 0.06
N PRO A 12 10.03 -11.02 -1.17
CA PRO A 12 8.99 -11.38 -2.13
C PRO A 12 8.99 -12.87 -2.51
N SER A 13 10.14 -13.54 -2.44
CA SER A 13 10.29 -14.99 -2.61
C SER A 13 9.47 -15.79 -1.59
N ASP A 14 9.38 -15.32 -0.35
CA ASP A 14 8.62 -16.01 0.70
C ASP A 14 7.13 -15.98 0.40
N LEU A 15 6.63 -14.83 -0.06
CA LEU A 15 5.25 -14.68 -0.49
C LEU A 15 4.97 -15.50 -1.76
N GLY A 16 5.90 -15.53 -2.72
CA GLY A 16 5.81 -16.41 -3.88
C GLY A 16 5.68 -17.88 -3.50
N ASN A 17 6.49 -18.35 -2.55
CA ASN A 17 6.43 -19.73 -2.04
C ASN A 17 5.11 -20.04 -1.34
N VAL A 18 4.58 -19.11 -0.54
CA VAL A 18 3.25 -19.21 0.07
C VAL A 18 2.18 -19.37 -1.00
N LEU A 19 2.18 -18.51 -2.02
CA LEU A 19 1.18 -18.54 -3.09
C LEU A 19 1.24 -19.85 -3.88
N MET A 20 2.43 -20.39 -4.15
CA MET A 20 2.59 -21.68 -4.81
C MET A 20 2.05 -22.83 -3.96
N ARG A 21 2.32 -22.85 -2.65
CA ARG A 21 1.74 -23.85 -1.74
C ARG A 21 0.21 -23.77 -1.74
N VAL A 22 -0.34 -22.58 -1.58
CA VAL A 22 -1.80 -22.34 -1.54
C VAL A 22 -2.48 -22.76 -2.85
N ALA A 23 -1.85 -22.47 -4.01
CA ALA A 23 -2.35 -22.85 -5.33
C ALA A 23 -2.34 -24.37 -5.58
N LEU A 24 -1.33 -25.07 -5.04
CA LEU A 24 -1.12 -26.51 -5.28
C LEU A 24 -1.66 -27.40 -4.16
N THR A 25 -2.34 -26.83 -3.15
CA THR A 25 -2.81 -27.59 -1.98
C THR A 25 -3.84 -28.65 -2.36
N ASN A 26 -4.73 -28.38 -3.32
CA ASN A 26 -5.80 -29.29 -3.76
C ASN A 26 -6.34 -28.89 -5.14
N ASN A 27 -7.28 -29.69 -5.66
CA ASN A 27 -7.94 -29.46 -6.97
C ASN A 27 -9.30 -28.74 -6.84
N SER A 28 -9.51 -27.94 -5.79
CA SER A 28 -10.76 -27.17 -5.64
C SER A 28 -10.84 -26.03 -6.65
N SER A 29 -12.05 -25.52 -6.90
CA SER A 29 -12.25 -24.29 -7.67
C SER A 29 -11.50 -23.10 -7.06
N SER A 30 -11.40 -23.02 -5.73
CA SER A 30 -10.62 -21.99 -5.03
C SER A 30 -9.12 -22.07 -5.33
N ALA A 31 -8.52 -23.27 -5.27
CA ALA A 31 -7.11 -23.46 -5.63
C ALA A 31 -6.84 -23.13 -7.10
N THR A 32 -7.77 -23.54 -7.98
CA THR A 32 -7.74 -23.23 -9.42
C THR A 32 -7.75 -21.72 -9.67
N ALA A 33 -8.52 -20.96 -8.90
CA ALA A 33 -8.51 -19.50 -8.97
C ALA A 33 -7.14 -18.91 -8.61
N VAL A 34 -6.48 -19.41 -7.56
CA VAL A 34 -5.14 -18.96 -7.17
C VAL A 34 -4.14 -19.24 -8.29
N LEU A 35 -4.15 -20.45 -8.87
CA LEU A 35 -3.26 -20.79 -9.98
C LEU A 35 -3.50 -19.88 -11.20
N ARG A 36 -4.76 -19.67 -11.59
CA ARG A 36 -5.11 -18.84 -12.75
C ARG A 36 -4.72 -17.37 -12.54
N SER A 37 -4.97 -16.80 -11.36
CA SER A 37 -4.56 -15.43 -11.02
C SER A 37 -3.04 -15.28 -10.95
N LEU A 38 -2.32 -16.30 -10.45
CA LEU A 38 -0.86 -16.35 -10.45
C LEU A 38 -0.28 -16.36 -11.87
N LEU A 39 -0.87 -17.16 -12.77
CA LEU A 39 -0.49 -17.20 -14.19
C LEU A 39 -0.85 -15.89 -14.91
N ALA A 40 -2.02 -15.29 -14.61
CA ALA A 40 -2.43 -14.00 -15.16
C ALA A 40 -1.42 -12.91 -14.80
N LEU A 41 -1.07 -12.79 -13.52
CA LEU A 41 -0.06 -11.84 -13.04
C LEU A 41 1.30 -12.14 -13.68
N SER A 42 1.75 -13.40 -13.68
CA SER A 42 3.02 -13.77 -14.31
C SER A 42 3.08 -13.41 -15.80
N SER A 43 1.99 -13.64 -16.53
CA SER A 43 1.88 -13.27 -17.94
C SER A 43 1.92 -11.76 -18.12
N LEU A 44 1.18 -11.01 -17.32
CA LEU A 44 1.18 -9.55 -17.35
C LEU A 44 2.60 -9.00 -17.11
N HIS A 45 3.29 -9.56 -16.12
CA HIS A 45 4.64 -9.13 -15.77
C HIS A 45 5.67 -9.43 -16.86
N ARG A 46 5.51 -10.53 -17.59
CA ARG A 46 6.47 -10.96 -18.61
C ARG A 46 6.21 -10.32 -19.97
N TYR A 47 4.94 -10.12 -20.33
CA TYR A 47 4.54 -9.76 -21.69
C TYR A 47 3.70 -8.47 -21.77
N GLY A 48 3.46 -7.81 -20.65
CA GLY A 48 2.54 -6.67 -20.59
C GLY A 48 1.08 -7.09 -20.73
N VAL A 49 0.22 -6.11 -20.98
CA VAL A 49 -1.24 -6.32 -21.10
C VAL A 49 -1.53 -7.03 -22.42
N GLN A 50 -1.94 -8.29 -22.33
CA GLN A 50 -2.20 -9.15 -23.49
C GLN A 50 -3.42 -10.05 -23.25
N ALA A 51 -4.02 -10.56 -24.35
CA ALA A 51 -5.30 -11.27 -24.32
C ALA A 51 -5.32 -12.47 -23.35
N GLN A 52 -4.28 -13.30 -23.33
CA GLN A 52 -4.21 -14.46 -22.43
C GLN A 52 -4.06 -14.04 -20.96
N ALA A 53 -3.41 -12.92 -20.64
CA ALA A 53 -3.35 -12.43 -19.26
C ALA A 53 -4.74 -12.04 -18.76
N ILE A 54 -5.55 -11.40 -19.61
CA ILE A 54 -6.94 -11.03 -19.34
C ILE A 54 -7.84 -12.28 -19.26
N GLU A 55 -7.67 -13.25 -20.15
CA GLU A 55 -8.40 -14.51 -20.14
C GLU A 55 -8.17 -15.27 -18.83
N LEU A 56 -6.90 -15.40 -18.39
CA LEU A 56 -6.56 -16.04 -17.13
C LEU A 56 -7.18 -15.33 -15.92
N LYS A 57 -7.27 -13.99 -15.94
CA LYS A 57 -7.98 -13.19 -14.94
C LYS A 57 -9.47 -13.55 -14.92
N ILE A 58 -10.13 -13.62 -16.08
CA ILE A 58 -11.56 -13.98 -16.19
C ILE A 58 -11.79 -15.40 -15.67
N LEU A 59 -10.99 -16.36 -16.12
CA LEU A 59 -11.06 -17.75 -15.65
C LEU A 59 -10.83 -17.86 -14.14
N SER A 60 -9.99 -17.00 -13.55
CA SER A 60 -9.81 -16.95 -12.10
C SER A 60 -11.09 -16.49 -11.39
N LEU A 61 -11.76 -15.46 -11.91
CA LEU A 61 -13.02 -14.95 -11.36
C LEU A 61 -14.14 -16.00 -11.44
N GLU A 62 -14.26 -16.68 -12.57
CA GLU A 62 -15.22 -17.78 -12.74
C GLU A 62 -14.99 -18.91 -11.73
N ALA A 63 -13.72 -19.25 -11.47
CA ALA A 63 -13.38 -20.28 -10.48
C ALA A 63 -13.73 -19.85 -9.04
N LEU A 64 -13.55 -18.56 -8.68
CA LEU A 64 -14.01 -18.02 -7.39
C LEU A 64 -15.53 -18.04 -7.27
N ALA A 65 -16.24 -17.66 -8.34
CA ALA A 65 -17.69 -17.70 -8.40
C ALA A 65 -18.22 -19.14 -8.23
N GLN A 66 -17.63 -20.09 -8.95
CA GLN A 66 -17.98 -21.50 -8.84
C GLN A 66 -17.78 -22.03 -7.41
N ALA A 67 -16.64 -21.71 -6.79
CA ALA A 67 -16.37 -22.11 -5.40
C ALA A 67 -17.44 -21.56 -4.45
N SER A 68 -17.79 -20.27 -4.59
CA SER A 68 -18.78 -19.58 -3.76
C SER A 68 -20.21 -20.08 -3.97
N CYS A 69 -20.59 -20.47 -5.20
CA CYS A 69 -21.92 -20.98 -5.51
C CYS A 69 -22.10 -22.47 -5.16
N SER A 70 -21.02 -23.24 -5.13
CA SER A 70 -21.08 -24.71 -4.94
C SER A 70 -21.37 -25.15 -3.49
N LYS A 71 -21.18 -24.27 -2.51
CA LYS A 71 -21.27 -24.59 -1.08
C LYS A 71 -21.94 -23.48 -0.29
N SER A 72 -22.64 -23.85 0.78
CA SER A 72 -23.22 -22.88 1.73
C SER A 72 -22.17 -22.18 2.60
N SER A 73 -21.01 -22.80 2.79
CA SER A 73 -19.87 -22.21 3.50
C SER A 73 -18.53 -22.70 2.94
N LEU A 74 -17.52 -21.84 2.99
CA LEU A 74 -16.15 -22.16 2.57
C LEU A 74 -15.37 -22.78 3.73
N SER A 75 -14.55 -23.78 3.44
CA SER A 75 -13.58 -24.31 4.41
C SER A 75 -12.45 -23.30 4.67
N SER A 76 -11.73 -23.43 5.80
CA SER A 76 -10.59 -22.55 6.11
C SER A 76 -9.54 -22.51 4.99
N SER A 77 -9.27 -23.66 4.35
CA SER A 77 -8.36 -23.75 3.20
C SER A 77 -8.87 -22.96 2.00
N GLU A 78 -10.18 -23.04 1.71
CA GLU A 78 -10.79 -22.32 0.61
C GLU A 78 -10.84 -20.81 0.87
N VAL A 79 -11.01 -20.38 2.13
CA VAL A 79 -10.92 -18.98 2.53
C VAL A 79 -9.51 -18.44 2.28
N ILE A 80 -8.46 -19.17 2.69
CA ILE A 80 -7.05 -18.80 2.41
C ILE A 80 -6.82 -18.67 0.90
N GLN A 81 -7.34 -19.60 0.10
CA GLN A 81 -7.25 -19.56 -1.36
C GLN A 81 -8.00 -18.36 -1.96
N HIS A 82 -9.19 -18.03 -1.47
CA HIS A 82 -9.92 -16.84 -1.92
C HIS A 82 -9.17 -15.54 -1.61
N ILE A 83 -8.55 -15.44 -0.42
CA ILE A 83 -7.71 -14.31 -0.04
C ILE A 83 -6.52 -14.19 -1.00
N ALA A 84 -5.81 -15.28 -1.24
CA ALA A 84 -4.65 -15.31 -2.14
C ALA A 84 -5.02 -14.90 -3.57
N ALA A 85 -6.09 -15.47 -4.13
CA ALA A 85 -6.58 -15.11 -5.46
C ALA A 85 -7.02 -13.64 -5.54
N GLY A 86 -7.75 -13.15 -4.53
CA GLY A 86 -8.17 -11.74 -4.43
C GLY A 86 -6.97 -10.78 -4.42
N MET A 87 -5.93 -11.08 -3.65
CA MET A 87 -4.73 -10.25 -3.58
C MET A 87 -3.88 -10.30 -4.86
N LEU A 88 -3.82 -11.45 -5.54
CA LEU A 88 -3.19 -11.60 -6.85
C LEU A 88 -3.93 -10.77 -7.92
N LEU A 89 -5.26 -10.83 -7.94
CA LEU A 89 -6.09 -10.02 -8.83
C LEU A 89 -5.97 -8.53 -8.51
N CYS A 90 -5.92 -8.15 -7.23
CA CYS A 90 -5.61 -6.78 -6.82
C CYS A 90 -4.29 -6.29 -7.42
N SER A 91 -3.23 -7.10 -7.31
CA SER A 91 -1.89 -6.76 -7.84
C SER A 91 -1.85 -6.68 -9.36
N PHE A 92 -2.61 -7.54 -10.05
CA PHE A 92 -2.78 -7.48 -11.51
C PHE A 92 -3.36 -6.13 -11.93
N GLU A 93 -4.39 -5.66 -11.22
CA GLU A 93 -5.15 -4.46 -11.57
C GLU A 93 -4.41 -3.18 -11.21
N SER A 94 -3.67 -3.19 -10.10
CA SER A 94 -2.77 -2.10 -9.72
C SER A 94 -1.66 -1.91 -10.77
N SER A 95 -1.23 -2.98 -11.45
CA SER A 95 -0.20 -2.93 -12.49
C SER A 95 -0.76 -2.46 -13.85
N CYS A 96 -2.02 -2.81 -14.17
CA CYS A 96 -2.71 -2.42 -15.40
C CYS A 96 -3.49 -1.09 -15.30
N THR A 97 -3.53 -0.47 -14.13
CA THR A 97 -4.22 0.81 -13.88
C THR A 97 -5.74 0.79 -14.12
N SER A 98 -6.43 -0.34 -14.00
CA SER A 98 -7.87 -0.45 -14.31
C SER A 98 -8.80 0.18 -13.25
N GLY A 99 -8.26 0.68 -12.13
CA GLY A 99 -9.01 1.18 -10.97
C GLY A 99 -9.80 0.12 -10.20
N GLN A 100 -9.85 -1.11 -10.71
CA GLN A 100 -10.61 -2.21 -10.12
C GLN A 100 -9.91 -2.84 -8.92
N TRP A 101 -8.63 -2.53 -8.68
CA TRP A 101 -7.81 -3.11 -7.61
C TRP A 101 -8.49 -3.01 -6.22
N ALA A 102 -9.16 -1.89 -5.94
CA ALA A 102 -9.83 -1.68 -4.65
C ALA A 102 -11.05 -2.58 -4.43
N TYR A 103 -11.72 -3.04 -5.50
CA TYR A 103 -12.84 -3.98 -5.39
C TYR A 103 -12.37 -5.33 -4.83
N TYR A 104 -11.16 -5.76 -5.19
CA TYR A 104 -10.59 -7.01 -4.68
C TYR A 104 -10.21 -6.89 -3.21
N ILE A 105 -9.65 -5.75 -2.78
CA ILE A 105 -9.41 -5.48 -1.36
C ILE A 105 -10.73 -5.47 -0.59
N ALA A 106 -11.76 -4.79 -1.10
CA ALA A 106 -13.10 -4.76 -0.51
C ALA A 106 -13.68 -6.17 -0.37
N GLY A 107 -13.61 -6.97 -1.43
CA GLY A 107 -14.10 -8.34 -1.47
C GLY A 107 -13.40 -9.24 -0.45
N VAL A 108 -12.08 -9.15 -0.34
CA VAL A 108 -11.30 -9.89 0.67
C VAL A 108 -11.68 -9.45 2.09
N LYS A 109 -11.82 -8.15 2.36
CA LYS A 109 -12.27 -7.64 3.67
C LYS A 109 -13.68 -8.13 4.02
N LYS A 110 -14.60 -8.12 3.05
CA LYS A 110 -15.96 -8.64 3.22
C LYS A 110 -15.96 -10.14 3.51
N LEU A 111 -15.14 -10.91 2.79
CA LEU A 111 -14.97 -12.34 3.05
C LEU A 111 -14.51 -12.59 4.51
N LEU A 112 -13.50 -11.85 4.98
CA LEU A 112 -13.02 -11.95 6.37
C LEU A 112 -14.08 -11.56 7.42
N SER A 113 -15.03 -10.69 7.08
CA SER A 113 -16.13 -10.30 7.98
C SER A 113 -17.21 -11.38 8.13
N VAL A 114 -17.37 -12.25 7.12
CA VAL A 114 -18.42 -13.28 7.07
C VAL A 114 -17.89 -14.66 7.43
N CYS A 115 -16.60 -14.94 7.17
CA CYS A 115 -15.98 -16.23 7.46
C CYS A 115 -15.38 -16.26 8.87
N SER A 116 -15.88 -17.16 9.72
CA SER A 116 -15.21 -17.51 10.98
C SER A 116 -14.10 -18.53 10.72
N LEU A 117 -12.84 -18.08 10.72
CA LEU A 117 -11.68 -18.97 10.65
C LEU A 117 -11.50 -19.69 11.99
N GLN A 118 -11.52 -21.03 11.97
CA GLN A 118 -11.12 -21.83 13.12
C GLN A 118 -9.58 -21.84 13.21
N ARG A 119 -9.03 -21.34 14.32
CA ARG A 119 -7.58 -21.29 14.62
C ARG A 119 -6.72 -20.62 13.52
N PRO A 120 -6.96 -19.35 13.16
CA PRO A 120 -6.14 -18.62 12.17
C PRO A 120 -4.66 -18.50 12.58
N HIS A 121 -4.37 -18.74 13.87
CA HIS A 121 -3.09 -18.55 14.51
C HIS A 121 -2.00 -19.58 14.16
N GLU A 122 -2.39 -20.74 13.62
CA GLU A 122 -1.49 -21.89 13.41
C GLU A 122 -0.98 -21.98 11.95
N ASN A 123 -1.35 -21.04 11.07
CA ASN A 123 -1.05 -21.11 9.65
C ASN A 123 -0.15 -19.94 9.17
N ASP A 124 1.11 -20.26 8.89
CA ASP A 124 2.12 -19.31 8.39
C ASP A 124 1.75 -18.67 7.04
N ASP A 125 1.07 -19.43 6.17
CA ASP A 125 0.61 -18.97 4.86
C ASP A 125 -0.48 -17.91 5.03
N PHE A 126 -1.40 -18.13 5.98
CA PHE A 126 -2.43 -17.15 6.31
C PHE A 126 -1.83 -15.85 6.87
N ALA A 127 -0.88 -15.95 7.79
CA ALA A 127 -0.19 -14.77 8.33
C ALA A 127 0.52 -13.96 7.24
N ALA A 128 1.17 -14.64 6.28
CA ALA A 128 1.81 -13.98 5.13
C ALA A 128 0.82 -13.20 4.25
N LEU A 129 -0.34 -13.80 3.97
CA LEU A 129 -1.39 -13.15 3.20
C LEU A 129 -2.01 -11.98 3.95
N MET A 130 -2.13 -12.06 5.28
CA MET A 130 -2.62 -10.95 6.10
C MET A 130 -1.64 -9.78 6.16
N ASP A 131 -0.34 -10.03 6.24
CA ASP A 131 0.67 -8.97 6.12
C ASP A 131 0.57 -8.27 4.75
N TRP A 132 0.39 -9.05 3.69
CA TRP A 132 0.25 -8.52 2.33
C TRP A 132 -1.03 -7.69 2.15
N LEU A 133 -2.18 -8.22 2.57
CA LEU A 133 -3.46 -7.52 2.56
C LEU A 133 -3.40 -6.24 3.40
N TYR A 134 -2.79 -6.32 4.58
CA TYR A 134 -2.71 -5.17 5.48
C TYR A 134 -1.92 -4.02 4.88
N TYR A 135 -0.77 -4.32 4.24
CA TYR A 135 0.01 -3.31 3.53
C TYR A 135 -0.82 -2.59 2.46
N HIS A 136 -1.54 -3.35 1.62
CA HIS A 136 -2.39 -2.78 0.58
C HIS A 136 -3.57 -1.98 1.17
N ASP A 137 -4.19 -2.44 2.25
CA ASP A 137 -5.25 -1.69 2.95
C ASP A 137 -4.76 -0.34 3.50
N VAL A 138 -3.55 -0.28 4.07
CA VAL A 138 -2.95 0.99 4.54
C VAL A 138 -2.76 1.96 3.37
N MET A 139 -2.23 1.49 2.24
CA MET A 139 -2.02 2.33 1.04
C MET A 139 -3.35 2.78 0.42
N THR A 140 -4.36 1.92 0.48
CA THR A 140 -5.72 2.25 0.05
C THR A 140 -6.28 3.39 0.89
N ARG A 141 -6.17 3.32 2.22
CA ARG A 141 -6.65 4.37 3.13
C ARG A 141 -5.90 5.68 2.97
N PHE A 142 -4.58 5.62 2.77
CA PHE A 142 -3.79 6.80 2.42
C PHE A 142 -4.32 7.46 1.15
N THR A 143 -4.53 6.67 0.09
CA THR A 143 -5.02 7.18 -1.20
C THR A 143 -6.41 7.79 -1.05
N LEU A 144 -7.35 7.09 -0.42
CA LEU A 144 -8.73 7.56 -0.23
C LEU A 144 -8.84 8.79 0.66
N ARG A 145 -7.82 9.09 1.46
CA ARG A 145 -7.75 10.34 2.21
C ARG A 145 -7.61 11.56 1.29
N HIS A 146 -6.92 11.39 0.16
CA HIS A 146 -6.59 12.46 -0.77
C HIS A 146 -7.34 12.36 -2.10
N TRP A 147 -7.94 11.21 -2.40
CA TRP A 147 -8.70 11.00 -3.64
C TRP A 147 -10.20 11.23 -3.40
N HIS A 148 -10.71 12.35 -3.91
CA HIS A 148 -12.12 12.73 -3.94
C HIS A 148 -12.68 12.79 -5.36
N GLY A 149 -12.07 12.08 -6.32
CA GLY A 149 -12.54 12.00 -7.72
C GLY A 149 -14.02 11.62 -7.80
N GLU A 150 -14.71 11.89 -8.92
CA GLU A 150 -16.17 11.84 -9.13
C GLU A 150 -16.92 10.67 -8.45
N VAL A 151 -17.07 10.80 -7.14
CA VAL A 151 -17.89 10.05 -6.18
C VAL A 151 -19.01 10.97 -5.68
N ILE A 152 -18.99 12.25 -6.10
CA ILE A 152 -19.98 13.28 -5.79
C ILE A 152 -21.28 13.10 -6.60
N SER A 153 -21.26 12.40 -7.74
CA SER A 153 -22.47 12.15 -8.54
C SER A 153 -23.08 10.75 -8.33
N SER A 154 -22.32 9.80 -7.81
CA SER A 154 -22.84 8.57 -7.22
C SER A 154 -21.74 7.94 -6.38
N PRO A 155 -21.91 7.76 -5.06
CA PRO A 155 -20.93 7.01 -4.30
C PRO A 155 -21.04 5.57 -4.77
N SER A 156 -20.15 5.11 -5.64
CA SER A 156 -20.07 3.67 -5.87
C SER A 156 -19.84 3.05 -4.50
N THR A 157 -20.80 2.26 -4.05
CA THR A 157 -20.95 1.73 -2.67
C THR A 157 -19.63 1.12 -2.16
N VAL A 158 -18.81 0.62 -3.09
CA VAL A 158 -17.54 -0.03 -2.86
C VAL A 158 -16.46 0.87 -2.23
N TRP A 159 -16.23 2.10 -2.68
CA TRP A 159 -15.17 2.94 -2.07
C TRP A 159 -15.53 3.34 -0.63
N ARG A 160 -16.83 3.54 -0.39
CA ARG A 160 -17.36 3.74 0.96
C ARG A 160 -17.24 2.46 1.79
N GLU A 161 -17.53 1.29 1.25
CA GLU A 161 -17.32 0.00 1.93
C GLU A 161 -15.83 -0.25 2.24
N VAL A 162 -14.92 0.02 1.31
CA VAL A 162 -13.47 -0.09 1.52
C VAL A 162 -13.00 0.79 2.68
N TYR A 163 -13.52 2.03 2.75
CA TYR A 163 -13.20 3.00 3.79
C TYR A 163 -13.87 2.72 5.14
N ILE A 164 -15.15 2.32 5.15
CA ILE A 164 -15.95 2.09 6.37
C ILE A 164 -15.67 0.75 7.02
N LEU A 165 -15.37 -0.30 6.25
CA LEU A 165 -15.01 -1.59 6.82
C LEU A 165 -13.73 -1.43 7.65
N GLN A 166 -13.90 -1.28 8.97
CA GLN A 166 -12.82 -1.36 9.96
C GLN A 166 -11.97 -2.60 9.67
N PRO A 167 -10.65 -2.58 9.90
CA PRO A 167 -9.78 -3.63 9.38
C PRO A 167 -9.91 -4.93 10.20
N PRO A 168 -10.69 -5.96 9.77
CA PRO A 168 -10.53 -7.29 10.35
C PRO A 168 -9.11 -7.80 10.11
N ALA A 169 -8.46 -7.31 9.05
CA ALA A 169 -7.08 -7.63 8.72
C ALA A 169 -6.10 -7.30 9.85
N LEU A 170 -6.27 -6.18 10.58
CA LEU A 170 -5.35 -5.83 11.67
C LEU A 170 -5.53 -6.70 12.90
N SER A 171 -6.78 -6.92 13.32
CA SER A 171 -7.07 -7.75 14.47
C SER A 171 -6.68 -9.20 14.20
N LEU A 172 -6.98 -9.74 13.01
CA LEU A 172 -6.56 -11.08 12.59
C LEU A 172 -5.04 -11.19 12.40
N ARG A 173 -4.39 -10.16 11.86
CA ARG A 173 -2.93 -10.13 11.75
C ARG A 173 -2.25 -10.16 13.11
N ARG A 174 -2.71 -9.33 14.06
CA ARG A 174 -2.20 -9.33 15.46
C ARG A 174 -2.53 -10.62 16.20
N SER A 175 -3.57 -11.32 15.79
CA SER A 175 -3.94 -12.58 16.38
C SER A 175 -2.92 -13.66 15.99
N CYS A 176 -2.48 -13.73 14.73
CA CYS A 176 -1.53 -14.74 14.24
C CYS A 176 -0.27 -14.90 15.12
N ILE A 177 -0.05 -16.09 15.70
CA ILE A 177 0.96 -16.34 16.74
C ILE A 177 2.37 -16.57 16.14
N SER A 178 2.45 -17.01 14.88
CA SER A 178 3.59 -17.83 14.46
C SER A 178 4.87 -17.10 14.03
N ARG A 179 4.93 -15.76 14.03
CA ARG A 179 6.20 -15.06 13.79
C ARG A 179 6.18 -13.68 14.41
N GLN A 180 7.26 -13.36 15.14
CA GLN A 180 7.54 -11.99 15.55
C GLN A 180 7.52 -11.13 14.28
N PRO A 181 6.59 -10.16 14.15
CA PRO A 181 6.53 -9.33 12.95
C PRO A 181 7.90 -8.70 12.76
N SER A 182 8.41 -8.67 11.52
CA SER A 182 9.64 -7.90 11.26
C SER A 182 9.42 -6.49 11.81
N SER A 183 10.41 -5.92 12.47
CA SER A 183 10.25 -4.63 13.14
C SER A 183 9.83 -3.53 12.15
N ALA A 184 10.22 -3.67 10.87
CA ALA A 184 9.73 -2.85 9.77
C ALA A 184 8.20 -2.86 9.65
N SER A 185 7.52 -3.98 9.87
CA SER A 185 6.06 -4.09 9.73
C SER A 185 5.24 -3.17 10.66
N ALA A 186 5.89 -2.55 11.65
CA ALA A 186 5.31 -1.48 12.47
C ALA A 186 5.08 -0.18 11.69
N LEU A 187 5.81 0.09 10.61
CA LEU A 187 5.70 1.35 9.86
C LEU A 187 4.33 1.53 9.17
N PRO A 188 3.78 0.54 8.43
CA PRO A 188 2.40 0.63 7.95
C PRO A 188 1.37 0.80 9.06
N GLU A 189 1.59 0.20 10.24
CA GLU A 189 0.72 0.39 11.41
C GLU A 189 0.71 1.83 11.89
N LEU A 190 1.87 2.45 12.02
CA LEU A 190 2.01 3.83 12.45
C LEU A 190 1.38 4.80 11.45
N LEU A 191 1.58 4.59 10.15
CA LEU A 191 0.92 5.37 9.11
C LEU A 191 -0.61 5.22 9.18
N SER A 192 -1.08 3.98 9.38
CA SER A 192 -2.49 3.68 9.56
C SER A 192 -3.10 4.38 10.79
N GLU A 193 -2.42 4.33 11.93
CA GLU A 193 -2.82 5.04 13.16
C GLU A 193 -2.89 6.55 12.93
N PHE A 194 -1.90 7.12 12.25
CA PHE A 194 -1.89 8.54 11.88
C PHE A 194 -3.06 8.92 10.96
N CYS A 195 -3.28 8.16 9.89
CA CYS A 195 -4.37 8.41 8.95
C CYS A 195 -5.76 8.35 9.61
N ASN A 196 -5.94 7.54 10.65
CA ASN A 196 -7.19 7.44 11.40
C ASN A 196 -7.37 8.57 12.43
N ALA A 197 -6.28 9.13 12.95
CA ALA A 197 -6.30 10.15 14.00
C ALA A 197 -6.52 11.59 13.48
N LEU A 198 -6.28 11.83 12.20
CA LEU A 198 -6.48 13.14 11.61
C LEU A 198 -7.98 13.42 11.40
N PRO A 199 -8.51 14.56 11.90
CA PRO A 199 -9.92 14.89 11.78
C PRO A 199 -10.40 14.84 10.33
N VAL A 200 -11.65 14.40 10.13
CA VAL A 200 -12.37 14.66 8.89
C VAL A 200 -12.61 16.19 8.84
N PRO A 201 -12.45 16.87 7.69
CA PRO A 201 -12.52 18.34 7.58
C PRO A 201 -13.83 19.00 8.06
N SER A 202 -14.81 18.25 8.53
CA SER A 202 -16.18 18.68 8.81
C SER A 202 -16.54 18.81 10.31
N SER A 203 -15.58 18.75 11.24
CA SER A 203 -15.86 19.01 12.66
C SER A 203 -15.15 20.27 13.16
N GLU A 204 -15.85 21.40 13.04
CA GLU A 204 -15.55 22.63 13.74
C GLU A 204 -16.01 22.49 15.20
N ILE A 205 -15.02 22.39 16.10
CA ILE A 205 -14.88 23.02 17.43
C ILE A 205 -13.75 22.22 18.13
N ALA A 206 -12.50 22.57 17.82
CA ALA A 206 -11.37 22.06 18.58
C ALA A 206 -11.28 22.87 19.88
N THR A 207 -11.65 22.26 21.00
CA THR A 207 -11.34 22.83 22.32
C THR A 207 -9.81 22.90 22.47
N LYS A 208 -9.29 23.87 23.24
CA LYS A 208 -7.84 23.96 23.51
C LYS A 208 -7.26 22.66 24.08
N GLU A 209 -8.05 21.97 24.91
CA GLU A 209 -7.72 20.66 25.48
C GLU A 209 -7.60 19.58 24.40
N GLY A 210 -8.55 19.50 23.47
CA GLY A 210 -8.49 18.56 22.35
C GLY A 210 -7.31 18.79 21.41
N LEU A 211 -6.84 20.05 21.27
CA LEU A 211 -5.64 20.38 20.50
C LEU A 211 -4.36 19.88 21.20
N GLU A 212 -4.24 20.05 22.51
CA GLU A 212 -3.08 19.56 23.28
C GLU A 212 -3.04 18.03 23.33
N ASP A 213 -4.20 17.37 23.47
CA ASP A 213 -4.30 15.91 23.39
C ASP A 213 -3.87 15.39 22.02
N HIS A 214 -4.33 16.04 20.94
CA HIS A 214 -3.91 15.71 19.58
C HIS A 214 -2.40 15.91 19.40
N LYS A 215 -1.84 17.01 19.90
CA LYS A 215 -0.39 17.27 19.88
C LYS A 215 0.38 16.21 20.66
N GLY A 216 -0.12 15.79 21.83
CA GLY A 216 0.44 14.70 22.63
C GLY A 216 0.46 13.37 21.88
N PHE A 217 -0.65 13.02 21.23
CA PHE A 217 -0.76 11.83 20.39
C PHE A 217 0.24 11.86 19.22
N LEU A 218 0.36 12.99 18.52
CA LEU A 218 1.33 13.15 17.44
C LEU A 218 2.79 13.01 17.90
N ARG A 219 3.12 13.49 19.11
CA ARG A 219 4.46 13.27 19.70
C ARG A 219 4.75 11.79 19.94
N ILE A 220 3.75 11.02 20.39
CA ILE A 220 3.89 9.58 20.61
C ILE A 220 4.12 8.86 19.27
N LEU A 221 3.32 9.17 18.25
CA LEU A 221 3.49 8.58 16.91
C LEU A 221 4.83 8.95 16.27
N ASP A 222 5.24 10.21 16.36
CA ASP A 222 6.56 10.68 15.87
C ASP A 222 7.69 9.90 16.56
N TRP A 223 7.66 9.79 17.90
CA TRP A 223 8.65 9.04 18.64
C TRP A 223 8.67 7.55 18.24
N ARG A 224 7.50 6.89 18.20
CA ARG A 224 7.39 5.48 17.80
C ARG A 224 7.91 5.24 16.39
N THR A 225 7.63 6.15 15.46
CA THR A 225 8.11 6.05 14.06
C THR A 225 9.62 6.18 13.97
N ARG A 226 10.22 7.10 14.75
CA ARG A 226 11.68 7.26 14.81
C ARG A 226 12.38 6.07 15.43
N THR A 227 11.78 5.47 16.46
CA THR A 227 12.37 4.37 17.24
C THR A 227 12.04 2.97 16.73
N VAL A 228 11.29 2.85 15.62
CA VAL A 228 11.09 1.55 14.98
C VAL A 228 12.46 0.90 14.75
N PRO A 229 12.72 -0.27 15.35
CA PRO A 229 13.97 -0.95 15.13
C PRO A 229 14.08 -1.29 13.65
N VAL A 230 15.22 -1.03 13.04
CA VAL A 230 15.55 -1.63 11.75
C VAL A 230 16.41 -2.83 12.09
N PHE A 231 15.78 -3.92 12.58
CA PHE A 231 16.53 -5.13 12.90
C PHE A 231 16.94 -5.81 11.59
N LEU A 232 18.25 -5.89 11.41
CA LEU A 232 18.92 -6.54 10.31
C LEU A 232 19.15 -7.98 10.73
N GLU A 233 18.46 -8.92 10.10
CA GLU A 233 19.03 -10.26 10.03
C GLU A 233 20.33 -10.17 9.19
N PRO A 234 21.42 -10.85 9.59
CA PRO A 234 22.73 -10.73 8.93
C PRO A 234 22.76 -11.13 7.43
N ASP A 235 21.66 -11.68 6.91
CA ASP A 235 21.44 -12.09 5.51
C ASP A 235 20.40 -11.19 4.77
N GLU A 236 20.12 -9.98 5.29
CA GLU A 236 19.25 -9.03 4.61
C GLU A 236 19.97 -8.22 3.53
N ASN A 237 19.30 -8.05 2.39
CA ASN A 237 19.77 -7.22 1.29
C ASN A 237 19.92 -5.75 1.77
N PRO A 238 21.09 -5.11 1.65
CA PRO A 238 21.31 -3.72 2.07
C PRO A 238 20.36 -2.72 1.38
N GLU A 239 19.87 -3.03 0.18
CA GLU A 239 18.84 -2.22 -0.49
C GLU A 239 17.50 -2.27 0.26
N MET A 240 17.14 -3.40 0.88
CA MET A 240 15.91 -3.54 1.64
C MET A 240 15.93 -2.67 2.90
N THR A 241 17.06 -2.62 3.61
CA THR A 241 17.27 -1.70 4.74
C THR A 241 17.07 -0.25 4.31
N THR A 242 17.61 0.10 3.15
CA THR A 242 17.47 1.45 2.58
C THR A 242 16.01 1.77 2.22
N ILE A 243 15.26 0.80 1.69
CA ILE A 243 13.83 0.95 1.38
C ILE A 243 13.01 1.13 2.65
N VAL A 244 13.27 0.34 3.71
CA VAL A 244 12.62 0.50 5.02
C VAL A 244 12.90 1.88 5.59
N GLU A 245 14.14 2.37 5.44
CA GLU A 245 14.51 3.71 5.88
C GLU A 245 13.77 4.81 5.12
N LEU A 246 13.70 4.73 3.79
CA LEU A 246 12.93 5.65 2.98
C LEU A 246 11.45 5.66 3.39
N TYR A 247 10.90 4.50 3.71
CA TYR A 247 9.53 4.38 4.19
C TYR A 247 9.32 5.11 5.52
N ARG A 248 10.26 4.95 6.46
CA ARG A 248 10.27 5.66 7.74
C ARG A 248 10.35 7.18 7.55
N LEU A 249 11.29 7.65 6.72
CA LEU A 249 11.46 9.08 6.43
C LEU A 249 10.19 9.66 5.76
N ALA A 250 9.60 8.92 4.81
CA ALA A 250 8.35 9.32 4.17
C ALA A 250 7.20 9.50 5.17
N ILE A 251 7.02 8.58 6.11
CA ILE A 251 5.99 8.72 7.16
C ILE A 251 6.25 9.96 8.00
N LEU A 252 7.48 10.18 8.47
CA LEU A 252 7.84 11.33 9.30
C LEU A 252 7.62 12.68 8.58
N VAL A 253 8.04 12.77 7.32
CA VAL A 253 7.81 13.94 6.47
C VAL A 253 6.32 14.17 6.26
N TYR A 254 5.59 13.14 5.82
CA TYR A 254 4.14 13.23 5.59
C TYR A 254 3.39 13.69 6.86
N MET A 255 3.71 13.08 8.01
CA MET A 255 3.09 13.43 9.29
C MET A 255 3.30 14.90 9.64
N ASN A 256 4.55 15.38 9.56
CA ASN A 256 4.83 16.77 9.88
C ASN A 256 4.13 17.75 8.92
N ARG A 257 4.15 17.45 7.62
CA ARG A 257 3.56 18.33 6.59
C ARG A 257 2.04 18.40 6.70
N VAL A 258 1.36 17.27 6.90
CA VAL A 258 -0.11 17.24 7.04
C VAL A 258 -0.57 17.85 8.35
N SER A 259 0.24 17.74 9.41
CA SER A 259 -0.02 18.40 10.69
C SER A 259 0.51 19.84 10.77
N GLU A 260 0.85 20.45 9.63
CA GLU A 260 1.28 21.87 9.53
C GLU A 260 2.39 22.25 10.52
N ASN A 261 3.35 21.33 10.71
CA ASN A 261 4.46 21.50 11.64
C ASN A 261 4.03 21.83 13.10
N ILE A 262 2.89 21.33 13.56
CA ILE A 262 2.40 21.51 14.95
C ILE A 262 3.40 21.08 16.05
N LEU A 263 4.37 20.22 15.69
CA LEU A 263 5.42 19.75 16.57
C LEU A 263 6.70 20.62 16.54
N ASP A 264 6.74 21.68 15.75
CA ASP A 264 7.86 22.63 15.63
C ASP A 264 9.20 21.96 15.26
N GLN A 265 9.19 21.08 14.25
CA GLN A 265 10.33 20.22 13.87
C GLN A 265 10.93 20.52 12.50
N ALA A 266 10.68 21.70 11.91
CA ALA A 266 11.07 22.04 10.54
C ALA A 266 12.53 21.70 10.19
N ALA A 267 13.50 22.05 11.05
CA ALA A 267 14.92 21.75 10.81
C ALA A 267 15.22 20.24 10.78
N ARG A 268 14.55 19.45 11.61
CA ARG A 268 14.69 17.99 11.63
C ARG A 268 14.11 17.36 10.37
N ILE A 269 12.95 17.87 9.93
CA ILE A 269 12.30 17.41 8.70
C ILE A 269 13.17 17.69 7.48
N GLN A 270 13.83 18.86 7.42
CA GLN A 270 14.80 19.13 6.37
C GLN A 270 15.93 18.10 6.37
N GLY A 271 16.47 17.76 7.54
CA GLY A 271 17.48 16.69 7.65
C GLY A 271 16.99 15.33 7.15
N TYR A 272 15.71 14.98 7.36
CA TYR A 272 15.11 13.76 6.82
C TYR A 272 14.96 13.80 5.29
N ILE A 273 14.63 14.95 4.72
CA ILE A 273 14.55 15.16 3.28
C ILE A 273 15.94 15.02 2.64
N ASP A 274 16.96 15.67 3.20
CA ASP A 274 18.34 15.60 2.71
C ASP A 274 18.89 14.16 2.76
N GLN A 275 18.59 13.45 3.86
CA GLN A 275 18.91 12.03 4.01
C GLN A 275 18.22 11.20 2.92
N ALA A 276 16.93 11.41 2.67
CA ALA A 276 16.18 10.68 1.65
C ALA A 276 16.77 10.84 0.24
N PHE A 277 17.13 12.07 -0.17
CA PHE A 277 17.75 12.30 -1.48
C PHE A 277 19.14 11.65 -1.58
N THR A 278 19.89 11.62 -0.49
CA THR A 278 21.16 10.86 -0.42
C THR A 278 20.92 9.37 -0.66
N LEU A 279 19.88 8.78 -0.06
CA LEU A 279 19.53 7.38 -0.25
C LEU A 279 19.04 7.10 -1.69
N PHE A 280 18.20 7.96 -2.26
CA PHE A 280 17.73 7.82 -3.63
C PHE A 280 18.86 7.83 -4.66
N SER A 281 19.89 8.65 -4.45
CA SER A 281 21.05 8.71 -5.36
C SER A 281 21.85 7.40 -5.42
N ARG A 282 21.80 6.59 -4.36
CA ARG A 282 22.56 5.34 -4.21
C ARG A 282 21.76 4.10 -4.60
N LEU A 283 20.43 4.19 -4.61
CA LEU A 283 19.57 3.06 -4.92
C LEU A 283 19.56 2.72 -6.41
N THR A 284 19.70 1.43 -6.71
CA THR A 284 19.58 0.93 -8.09
C THR A 284 18.14 0.99 -8.57
N SER A 285 17.19 0.59 -7.72
CA SER A 285 15.75 0.54 -8.00
C SER A 285 14.95 0.62 -6.71
N CYS A 286 13.71 1.13 -6.78
CA CYS A 286 12.77 1.11 -5.65
C CYS A 286 11.33 0.94 -6.15
N GLU A 287 10.71 -0.20 -5.87
CA GLU A 287 9.32 -0.49 -6.28
C GLU A 287 8.28 0.18 -5.40
N ARG A 288 8.66 0.65 -4.21
CA ARG A 288 7.71 1.17 -3.22
C ARG A 288 7.30 2.58 -3.66
N GLN A 289 6.09 2.70 -4.20
CA GLN A 289 5.60 3.95 -4.77
C GLN A 289 5.35 5.03 -3.70
N PHE A 290 4.80 4.67 -2.54
CA PHE A 290 4.54 5.60 -1.43
C PHE A 290 5.75 6.47 -1.03
N PRO A 291 6.94 5.91 -0.67
CA PRO A 291 8.07 6.74 -0.27
C PRO A 291 8.61 7.59 -1.42
N ILE A 292 8.59 7.09 -2.66
CA ILE A 292 8.99 7.88 -3.84
C ILE A 292 8.06 9.08 -4.02
N PHE A 293 6.74 8.86 -3.89
CA PHE A 293 5.76 9.91 -4.04
C PHE A 293 5.92 10.98 -2.95
N ILE A 294 5.85 10.59 -1.68
CA ILE A 294 5.92 11.56 -0.57
C ILE A 294 7.23 12.33 -0.55
N LEU A 295 8.36 11.66 -0.67
CA LEU A 295 9.67 12.33 -0.60
C LEU A 295 9.98 13.06 -1.91
N GLY A 296 9.48 12.57 -3.04
CA GLY A 296 9.58 13.26 -4.33
C GLY A 296 8.79 14.57 -4.38
N CYS A 297 7.67 14.67 -3.67
CA CYS A 297 6.93 15.93 -3.48
C CYS A 297 7.76 17.03 -2.78
N GLU A 298 8.87 16.66 -2.11
CA GLU A 298 9.77 17.58 -1.44
C GLU A 298 10.95 18.03 -2.31
N ALA A 299 11.01 17.62 -3.58
CA ALA A 299 12.05 18.09 -4.51
C ALA A 299 11.87 19.58 -4.84
N ARG A 300 12.84 20.42 -4.44
CA ARG A 300 12.87 21.88 -4.65
C ARG A 300 13.87 22.32 -5.71
N THR A 301 14.77 21.44 -6.14
CA THR A 301 15.77 21.75 -7.18
C THR A 301 15.67 20.78 -8.35
N ASP A 302 16.15 21.20 -9.52
CA ASP A 302 16.20 20.34 -10.70
C ASP A 302 17.05 19.08 -10.47
N ASP A 303 18.13 19.17 -9.69
CA ASP A 303 18.95 18.01 -9.32
C ASP A 303 18.18 16.98 -8.49
N GLN A 304 17.36 17.45 -7.54
CA GLN A 304 16.48 16.59 -6.74
C GLN A 304 15.41 15.94 -7.62
N ARG A 305 14.77 16.72 -8.50
CA ARG A 305 13.77 16.22 -9.46
C ARG A 305 14.38 15.17 -10.41
N ALA A 306 15.58 15.43 -10.93
CA ALA A 306 16.33 14.50 -11.77
C ALA A 306 16.72 13.21 -11.02
N THR A 307 17.07 13.31 -9.74
CA THR A 307 17.36 12.15 -8.89
C THR A 307 16.15 11.22 -8.79
N ILE A 308 14.96 11.77 -8.55
CA ILE A 308 13.72 10.98 -8.45
C ILE A 308 13.35 10.37 -9.80
N MET A 309 13.33 11.17 -10.88
CA MET A 309 12.98 10.68 -12.22
C MET A 309 13.98 9.65 -12.74
N GLY A 310 15.26 9.81 -12.40
CA GLY A 310 16.29 8.81 -12.68
C GLY A 310 16.06 7.49 -11.94
N LEU A 311 15.66 7.53 -10.67
CA LEU A 311 15.32 6.32 -9.91
C LEU A 311 14.08 5.61 -10.46
N ILE A 312 13.03 6.37 -10.83
CA ILE A 312 11.83 5.84 -11.47
C ILE A 312 12.21 5.11 -12.77
N SER A 313 12.98 5.77 -13.64
CA SER A 313 13.42 5.21 -14.92
C SER A 313 14.22 3.92 -14.74
N ARG A 314 15.18 3.89 -13.80
CA ARG A 314 15.95 2.66 -13.49
C ARG A 314 15.06 1.53 -12.96
N THR A 315 14.06 1.87 -12.14
CA THR A 315 13.11 0.89 -11.58
C THR A 315 12.24 0.27 -12.68
N GLU A 316 11.70 1.08 -13.59
CA GLU A 316 10.88 0.59 -14.70
C GLU A 316 11.67 -0.31 -15.66
N ILE A 317 12.92 0.05 -15.98
CA ILE A 317 13.79 -0.79 -16.82
C ILE A 317 14.06 -2.15 -16.15
N LYS A 318 14.38 -2.15 -14.86
CA LYS A 318 14.75 -3.38 -14.14
C LYS A 318 13.56 -4.33 -13.96
N MET A 319 12.34 -3.79 -13.84
CA MET A 319 11.19 -4.57 -13.34
C MET A 319 9.96 -4.57 -14.27
N SER A 320 10.07 -3.97 -15.46
CA SER A 320 9.31 -4.13 -16.71
C SER A 320 7.80 -4.41 -16.68
N SER A 321 7.09 -4.04 -15.61
CA SER A 321 5.70 -4.49 -15.45
C SER A 321 4.82 -3.56 -14.61
N ARG A 322 5.37 -2.92 -13.58
CA ARG A 322 4.66 -1.90 -12.83
C ARG A 322 4.98 -0.54 -13.38
N SER A 323 3.97 0.09 -13.96
CA SER A 323 4.07 1.45 -14.45
C SER A 323 4.19 2.43 -13.28
N PHE A 324 5.23 3.28 -13.32
CA PHE A 324 5.35 4.46 -12.48
C PHE A 324 4.72 5.69 -13.14
N ASN A 325 3.96 5.53 -14.22
CA ASN A 325 3.33 6.65 -14.93
C ASN A 325 2.45 7.49 -14.00
N HIS A 326 1.64 6.85 -13.13
CA HIS A 326 0.82 7.59 -12.16
C HIS A 326 1.68 8.43 -11.21
N ILE A 327 2.76 7.86 -10.65
CA ILE A 327 3.66 8.59 -9.76
C ILE A 327 4.34 9.74 -10.48
N THR A 328 4.81 9.49 -11.70
CA THR A 328 5.48 10.50 -12.54
C THR A 328 4.56 11.69 -12.81
N LEU A 329 3.31 11.42 -13.23
CA LEU A 329 2.31 12.45 -13.48
C LEU A 329 1.95 13.24 -12.22
N LEU A 330 1.75 12.53 -11.10
CA LEU A 330 1.46 13.17 -9.81
C LEU A 330 2.61 14.07 -9.35
N LEU A 331 3.86 13.62 -9.45
CA LEU A 331 5.03 14.40 -9.08
C LEU A 331 5.19 15.65 -9.94
N HIS A 332 5.03 15.51 -11.27
CA HIS A 332 5.06 16.67 -12.16
C HIS A 332 3.97 17.69 -11.82
N ALA A 333 2.76 17.24 -11.50
CA ALA A 333 1.68 18.11 -11.06
C ALA A 333 2.00 18.82 -9.74
N VAL A 334 2.61 18.13 -8.77
CA VAL A 334 3.06 18.73 -7.50
C VAL A 334 4.11 19.80 -7.75
N TRP A 335 5.13 19.49 -8.53
CA TRP A 335 6.20 20.43 -8.82
C TRP A 335 5.71 21.65 -9.60
N ALA A 336 4.81 21.45 -10.56
CA ALA A 336 4.18 22.56 -11.28
C ALA A 336 3.35 23.46 -10.36
N GLN A 337 2.59 22.88 -9.41
CA GLN A 337 1.86 23.68 -8.42
C GLN A 337 2.79 24.45 -7.49
N ASP A 338 3.88 23.84 -7.05
CA ASP A 338 4.86 24.50 -6.18
C ASP A 338 5.62 25.62 -6.92
N ASP A 339 5.93 25.44 -8.20
CA ASP A 339 6.61 26.46 -9.02
C ASP A 339 5.70 27.66 -9.36
N LEU A 340 4.39 27.43 -9.43
CA LEU A 340 3.39 28.47 -9.73
C LEU A 340 2.84 29.17 -8.47
N ALA A 341 3.03 28.60 -7.28
CA ALA A 341 2.45 29.12 -6.06
C ALA A 341 3.16 30.41 -5.58
N ASP A 342 2.37 31.42 -5.21
CA ASP A 342 2.85 32.61 -4.53
C ASP A 342 2.86 32.39 -3.01
N GLY A 343 3.73 31.48 -2.55
CA GLY A 343 3.91 31.12 -1.14
C GLY A 343 3.67 29.63 -0.82
N GLU A 344 3.70 29.29 0.48
CA GLU A 344 3.53 27.90 0.93
C GLU A 344 2.07 27.43 0.80
N LEU A 345 1.85 26.39 0.00
CA LEU A 345 0.55 25.74 -0.12
C LEU A 345 0.31 24.79 1.06
N ASN A 346 -0.94 24.76 1.55
CA ASN A 346 -1.35 23.75 2.52
C ASN A 346 -1.15 22.34 1.93
N TYR A 347 -0.26 21.57 2.56
CA TYR A 347 0.22 20.30 2.01
C TYR A 347 -0.92 19.29 1.80
N SER A 348 -1.84 19.19 2.77
CA SER A 348 -2.99 18.28 2.69
C SER A 348 -3.90 18.64 1.53
N ARG A 349 -4.28 19.92 1.39
CA ARG A 349 -5.11 20.40 0.27
C ARG A 349 -4.41 20.22 -1.08
N LYS A 350 -3.10 20.46 -1.16
CA LYS A 350 -2.31 20.25 -2.38
C LYS A 350 -2.37 18.79 -2.83
N LEU A 351 -2.03 17.86 -1.93
CA LEU A 351 -2.09 16.42 -2.24
C LEU A 351 -3.51 16.00 -2.62
N THR A 352 -4.52 16.45 -1.88
CA THR A 352 -5.91 16.14 -2.18
C THR A 352 -6.34 16.64 -3.56
N SER A 353 -5.98 17.88 -3.90
CA SER A 353 -6.33 18.48 -5.20
C SER A 353 -5.69 17.69 -6.34
N ILE A 354 -4.40 17.37 -6.24
CA ILE A 354 -3.65 16.68 -7.29
C ILE A 354 -4.09 15.23 -7.44
N ILE A 355 -4.22 14.49 -6.34
CA ILE A 355 -4.63 13.09 -6.39
C ILE A 355 -6.05 12.98 -6.94
N SER A 356 -6.96 13.89 -6.56
CA SER A 356 -8.35 13.91 -7.05
C SER A 356 -8.48 14.18 -8.55
N LEU A 357 -7.45 14.70 -9.22
CA LEU A 357 -7.43 14.83 -10.69
C LEU A 357 -7.28 13.47 -11.40
N CYS A 358 -6.87 12.43 -10.68
CA CYS A 358 -6.77 11.10 -11.26
C CYS A 358 -8.17 10.50 -11.43
N ASN A 359 -8.55 10.16 -12.67
CA ASN A 359 -9.77 9.38 -12.94
C ASN A 359 -9.77 8.02 -12.21
N ILE A 360 -8.57 7.49 -11.96
CA ILE A 360 -8.35 6.21 -11.32
C ILE A 360 -7.49 6.42 -10.09
N ALA A 361 -7.97 5.97 -8.93
CA ALA A 361 -7.23 6.09 -7.68
C ALA A 361 -5.87 5.36 -7.79
N PRO A 362 -4.74 6.04 -7.48
CA PRO A 362 -3.42 5.41 -7.51
C PRO A 362 -3.29 4.41 -6.36
N SER A 363 -2.73 3.22 -6.58
CA SER A 363 -2.59 2.23 -5.52
C SER A 363 -1.51 2.57 -4.49
N LEU A 364 -0.43 3.23 -4.92
CA LEU A 364 0.73 3.66 -4.11
C LEU A 364 1.48 2.55 -3.34
N VAL A 365 1.18 1.29 -3.66
CA VAL A 365 1.79 0.05 -3.12
C VAL A 365 3.13 -0.31 -3.75
#